data_AF-A0A1H5SVS3-F1
#
_entry.id   AF-A0A1H5SVS3-F1
#
_cell.length_a   1.000
_cell.length_b   1.000
_cell.length_c   1.000
_cell.angle_alpha   90.00
_cell.angle_beta   90.00
_cell.angle_gamma   90.00
#
_symmetry.space_group_name_H-M   'P 1'
#
loop_
_entity.id
_entity.type
_entity.pdbx_description
1 polymer ?
#
loop_
_entity_poly.entity_id
_entity_poly.type
_entity_poly.pdbx_seq_one_letter_code
_entity_poly.pdbx_strand_id
1 'polypeptide(L)'
;MKPLSPPPRRADDLPFSLSLKSVNRTTGYIALFLPLGLWTVGAFFGVCSAENGLNSISHYYFARIAGDLFVGALLVIAVLLAVFYRLPGKVDEYLAHEKTDLLLLKVAGVAALLVALIPTSGTGCEAADQIFRGYVLAPEGINDRTRDVSLPIETTLVFDLWASFGVAPKVLPYLHYGAAAVMFAILGYYCLFVFTRAQSRKSLKDDGSPVVTKTWRNRFYRICGAIIFAAMAALLFGMLTRDSLGPAWSGSNLTFWFEAAALMAFGFAWLVKGRFLWVLEDPR
;
A
#
# COMPACT_ATOMS: atom_id res chain seq x y z
N MET A 1 -49.63 30.06 -0.14
CA MET A 1 -48.92 28.82 0.26
C MET A 1 -47.44 29.14 0.38
N LYS A 2 -46.86 28.97 1.57
CA LYS A 2 -45.42 29.15 1.80
C LYS A 2 -44.69 27.94 1.19
N PRO A 3 -43.66 28.10 0.35
CA PRO A 3 -42.94 26.94 -0.19
C PRO A 3 -42.32 26.16 0.98
N LEU A 4 -42.50 24.84 1.00
CA LEU A 4 -41.84 23.98 1.98
C LEU A 4 -40.33 24.19 1.86
N SER A 5 -39.68 24.44 2.99
CA SER A 5 -38.22 24.42 3.08
C SER A 5 -37.71 23.07 2.56
N PRO A 6 -36.66 23.04 1.72
CA PRO A 6 -36.08 21.79 1.27
C PRO A 6 -35.63 20.96 2.50
N PRO A 7 -35.75 19.63 2.44
CA PRO A 7 -35.29 18.77 3.52
C PRO A 7 -33.81 19.05 3.82
N PRO A 8 -33.37 18.92 5.08
CA PRO A 8 -31.97 19.14 5.44
C PRO A 8 -31.09 18.19 4.61
N ARG A 9 -30.16 18.75 3.84
CA ARG A 9 -29.17 17.98 3.08
C ARG A 9 -28.43 17.05 4.04
N ARG A 10 -28.46 15.75 3.76
CA ARG A 10 -27.62 14.80 4.50
C ARG A 10 -26.17 15.15 4.20
N ALA A 11 -25.28 14.93 5.16
CA ALA A 11 -23.84 15.06 4.96
C ALA A 11 -23.28 14.12 3.86
N ASP A 12 -24.13 13.26 3.29
CA ASP A 12 -23.83 12.33 2.20
C ASP A 12 -24.03 12.94 0.78
N ASP A 13 -24.50 14.19 0.66
CA ASP A 13 -24.72 14.88 -0.62
C ASP A 13 -23.42 15.46 -1.21
N LEU A 14 -22.36 14.64 -1.30
CA LEU A 14 -21.21 14.99 -2.13
C LEU A 14 -21.64 14.95 -3.61
N PRO A 15 -21.13 15.86 -4.47
CA PRO A 15 -21.52 15.93 -5.89
C PRO A 15 -21.07 14.70 -6.71
N PHE A 16 -20.35 13.75 -6.10
CA PHE A 16 -19.95 12.50 -6.71
C PHE A 16 -20.08 11.34 -5.70
N SER A 17 -20.71 10.24 -6.12
CA SER A 17 -20.73 8.98 -5.37
C SER A 17 -19.65 8.04 -5.93
N LEU A 18 -18.60 7.77 -5.17
CA LEU A 18 -17.62 6.74 -5.54
C LEU A 18 -18.19 5.35 -5.25
N SER A 19 -18.31 4.51 -6.29
CA SER A 19 -18.73 3.13 -6.10
C SER A 19 -17.64 2.33 -5.38
N LEU A 20 -18.02 1.44 -4.45
CA LEU A 20 -17.06 0.53 -3.78
C LEU A 20 -16.33 -0.38 -4.78
N LYS A 21 -16.97 -0.70 -5.92
CA LYS A 21 -16.31 -1.42 -7.01
C LYS A 21 -15.15 -0.61 -7.58
N SER A 22 -15.34 0.69 -7.82
CA SER A 22 -14.28 1.60 -8.27
C SER A 22 -13.17 1.73 -7.23
N VAL A 23 -13.51 1.89 -5.94
CA VAL A 23 -12.52 1.95 -4.85
C VAL A 23 -11.65 0.70 -4.84
N ASN A 24 -12.27 -0.49 -4.91
CA ASN A 24 -11.55 -1.76 -4.95
C ASN A 24 -10.69 -1.91 -6.20
N ARG A 25 -11.22 -1.54 -7.37
CA ARG A 25 -10.50 -1.65 -8.64
C ARG A 25 -9.30 -0.71 -8.72
N THR A 26 -9.46 0.55 -8.32
CA THR A 26 -8.36 1.53 -8.30
C THR A 26 -7.27 1.09 -7.32
N THR A 27 -7.66 0.73 -6.09
CA THR A 27 -6.72 0.19 -5.08
C THR A 27 -5.97 -1.03 -5.62
N GLY A 28 -6.70 -1.96 -6.26
CA GLY A 28 -6.14 -3.18 -6.82
C GLY A 28 -5.15 -2.94 -7.95
N TYR A 29 -5.43 -2.00 -8.86
CA TYR A 29 -4.50 -1.65 -9.94
C TYR A 29 -3.23 -0.99 -9.41
N ILE A 30 -3.35 -0.02 -8.51
CA ILE A 30 -2.20 0.64 -7.91
C ILE A 30 -1.30 -0.41 -7.25
N ALA A 31 -1.87 -1.25 -6.39
CA ALA A 31 -1.12 -2.28 -5.69
C ALA A 31 -0.47 -3.33 -6.61
N LEU A 32 -1.20 -3.77 -7.65
CA LEU A 32 -0.70 -4.77 -8.60
C LEU A 32 0.50 -4.25 -9.40
N PHE A 33 0.42 -3.01 -9.87
CA PHE A 33 1.43 -2.45 -10.77
C PHE A 33 2.53 -1.68 -10.07
N LEU A 34 2.36 -1.27 -8.80
CA LEU A 34 3.37 -0.51 -8.08
C LEU A 34 4.75 -1.20 -8.05
N PRO A 35 4.89 -2.49 -7.69
CA PRO A 35 6.22 -3.12 -7.63
C PRO A 35 6.93 -3.12 -8.99
N LEU A 36 6.19 -3.43 -10.06
CA LEU A 36 6.72 -3.43 -11.43
C LEU A 36 7.04 -2.01 -11.90
N GLY A 37 6.23 -1.02 -11.54
CA GLY A 37 6.48 0.38 -11.86
C GLY A 37 7.73 0.91 -11.18
N LEU A 38 7.93 0.60 -9.89
CA LEU A 38 9.13 0.99 -9.15
C LEU A 38 10.39 0.32 -9.72
N TRP A 39 10.31 -0.98 -10.00
CA TRP A 39 11.43 -1.71 -10.58
C TRP A 39 11.81 -1.19 -11.97
N THR A 40 10.83 -0.98 -12.86
CA THR A 40 11.10 -0.50 -14.23
C THR A 40 11.58 0.94 -14.26
N VAL A 41 10.96 1.85 -13.49
CA VAL A 41 11.42 3.25 -13.38
C VAL A 41 12.80 3.30 -12.73
N GLY A 42 13.04 2.51 -11.68
CA GLY A 42 14.34 2.38 -11.04
C GLY A 42 15.43 1.94 -12.03
N ALA A 43 15.16 0.87 -12.79
CA ALA A 43 16.08 0.36 -13.80
C ALA A 43 16.36 1.41 -14.90
N PHE A 44 15.33 2.12 -15.37
CA PHE A 44 15.48 3.18 -16.38
C PHE A 44 16.39 4.32 -15.93
N PHE A 45 16.33 4.70 -14.65
CA PHE A 45 17.19 5.73 -14.06
C PHE A 45 18.48 5.19 -13.44
N GLY A 46 18.81 3.90 -13.63
CA GLY A 46 20.04 3.28 -13.13
C GLY A 46 20.12 3.16 -11.60
N VAL A 47 18.97 3.15 -10.91
CA VAL A 47 18.93 3.01 -9.45
C VAL A 47 19.44 1.64 -9.04
N CYS A 48 20.60 1.60 -8.38
CA CYS A 48 21.27 0.38 -7.92
C CYS A 48 21.38 -0.71 -9.01
N SER A 49 21.80 -0.32 -10.22
CA SER A 49 21.86 -1.23 -11.39
C SER A 49 22.77 -2.44 -11.18
N ALA A 50 23.86 -2.30 -10.41
CA ALA A 50 24.77 -3.39 -10.07
C ALA A 50 24.09 -4.51 -9.25
N GLU A 51 23.06 -4.17 -8.47
CA GLU A 51 22.30 -5.09 -7.61
C GLU A 51 20.90 -5.40 -8.17
N ASN A 52 20.64 -5.07 -9.44
CA ASN A 52 19.34 -5.28 -10.09
C ASN A 52 18.16 -4.58 -9.37
N GLY A 53 18.42 -3.38 -8.82
CA GLY A 53 17.43 -2.57 -8.12
C GLY A 53 17.65 -2.55 -6.60
N LEU A 54 16.63 -2.08 -5.87
CA LEU A 54 16.68 -1.94 -4.43
C LEU A 54 16.16 -3.18 -3.70
N ASN A 55 16.72 -3.45 -2.52
CA ASN A 55 16.39 -4.60 -1.70
C ASN A 55 14.94 -4.64 -1.15
N SER A 56 14.19 -3.53 -1.14
CA SER A 56 12.79 -3.45 -0.68
C SER A 56 12.00 -2.45 -1.52
N ILE A 57 10.70 -2.65 -1.65
CA ILE A 57 9.76 -1.67 -2.22
C ILE A 57 9.90 -0.33 -1.49
N SER A 58 9.97 -0.35 -0.16
CA SER A 58 10.06 0.87 0.65
C SER A 58 11.39 1.60 0.52
N HIS A 59 12.47 0.94 0.08
CA HIS A 59 13.74 1.63 -0.18
C HIS A 59 13.63 2.63 -1.33
N TYR A 60 12.67 2.45 -2.25
CA TYR A 60 12.41 3.42 -3.30
C TYR A 60 11.96 4.79 -2.77
N TYR A 61 11.56 4.89 -1.49
CA TYR A 61 11.29 6.17 -0.81
C TYR A 61 12.40 7.20 -1.03
N PHE A 62 13.67 6.76 -1.05
CA PHE A 62 14.84 7.64 -1.23
C PHE A 62 15.25 7.86 -2.69
N ALA A 63 14.65 7.14 -3.63
CA ALA A 63 14.91 7.26 -5.06
C ALA A 63 14.14 8.43 -5.67
N ARG A 64 14.63 9.00 -6.78
CA ARG A 64 14.05 10.18 -7.46
C ARG A 64 12.57 10.04 -7.81
N ILE A 65 12.28 9.60 -9.05
CA ILE A 65 10.90 9.51 -9.54
C ILE A 65 10.18 8.32 -8.90
N ALA A 66 10.91 7.24 -8.63
CA ALA A 66 10.34 6.06 -7.99
C ALA A 66 9.89 6.32 -6.54
N GLY A 67 10.54 7.22 -5.79
CA GLY A 67 10.07 7.63 -4.47
C GLY A 67 8.74 8.38 -4.54
N ASP A 68 8.61 9.32 -5.48
CA ASP A 68 7.36 10.04 -5.70
C ASP A 68 6.22 9.09 -6.12
N LEU A 69 6.51 8.06 -6.93
CA LEU A 69 5.55 7.01 -7.29
C LEU A 69 5.14 6.16 -6.10
N PHE A 70 6.10 5.73 -5.28
CA PHE A 70 5.85 4.93 -4.07
C PHE A 70 4.95 5.69 -3.08
N VAL A 71 5.36 6.90 -2.71
CA VAL A 71 4.63 7.74 -1.74
C VAL A 71 3.25 8.11 -2.30
N GLY A 72 3.18 8.55 -3.55
CA GLY A 72 1.92 8.93 -4.20
C GLY A 72 0.92 7.77 -4.28
N ALA A 73 1.38 6.58 -4.65
CA ALA A 73 0.55 5.37 -4.70
C ALA A 73 -0.03 5.02 -3.31
N LEU A 74 0.80 5.04 -2.27
CA LEU A 74 0.35 4.73 -0.91
C LEU A 74 -0.58 5.79 -0.34
N LEU A 75 -0.37 7.08 -0.64
CA LEU A 75 -1.30 8.14 -0.25
C LEU A 75 -2.68 7.94 -0.87
N VAL A 76 -2.75 7.56 -2.15
CA VAL A 76 -4.02 7.27 -2.81
C VAL A 76 -4.69 6.04 -2.18
N ILE A 77 -3.95 4.94 -1.96
CA ILE A 77 -4.47 3.75 -1.27
C ILE A 77 -4.97 4.11 0.13
N ALA A 78 -4.19 4.88 0.90
CA ALA A 78 -4.55 5.30 2.25
C ALA A 78 -5.89 6.04 2.29
N VAL A 79 -6.06 7.02 1.40
CA VAL A 79 -7.31 7.80 1.30
C VAL A 79 -8.48 6.93 0.83
N LEU A 80 -8.25 6.05 -0.15
CA LEU A 80 -9.29 5.13 -0.64
C LEU A 80 -9.80 4.20 0.45
N LEU A 81 -8.90 3.63 1.26
CA LEU A 81 -9.28 2.70 2.33
C LEU A 81 -9.82 3.41 3.58
N ALA A 82 -9.18 4.49 4.03
CA ALA A 82 -9.56 5.19 5.27
C ALA A 82 -10.78 6.10 5.12
N VAL A 83 -10.93 6.73 3.96
CA VAL A 83 -11.97 7.76 3.74
C VAL A 83 -13.08 7.22 2.87
N PHE A 84 -12.77 6.63 1.71
CA PHE A 84 -13.78 6.30 0.69
C PHE A 84 -14.39 4.90 0.83
N TYR A 85 -13.76 3.98 1.55
CA TYR A 85 -14.36 2.67 1.83
C TYR A 85 -15.40 2.79 2.94
N ARG A 86 -16.59 3.30 2.60
CA ARG A 86 -17.72 3.47 3.52
C ARG A 86 -18.96 2.75 2.99
N LEU A 87 -19.69 2.12 3.91
CA LEU A 87 -20.99 1.51 3.66
C LEU A 87 -22.06 2.31 4.43
N PRO A 88 -22.96 3.03 3.76
CA PRO A 88 -24.07 3.74 4.43
C PRO A 88 -25.15 2.80 4.97
N GLY A 89 -25.07 1.51 4.64
CA GLY A 89 -26.00 0.47 5.09
C GLY A 89 -25.62 -0.89 4.50
N LYS A 90 -26.55 -1.85 4.56
CA LYS A 90 -26.38 -3.14 3.88
C LYS A 90 -26.56 -2.93 2.37
N VAL A 91 -25.48 -3.07 1.62
CA VAL A 91 -25.46 -2.99 0.16
C VAL A 91 -25.22 -4.38 -0.40
N ASP A 92 -25.90 -4.74 -1.48
CA ASP A 92 -25.64 -6.02 -2.16
C ASP A 92 -24.17 -6.11 -2.58
N GLU A 93 -23.63 -7.33 -2.62
CA GLU A 93 -22.19 -7.63 -2.76
C GLU A 93 -21.28 -7.21 -1.58
N TYR A 94 -21.85 -6.60 -0.53
CA TYR A 94 -21.18 -6.23 0.72
C TYR A 94 -22.06 -6.55 1.95
N LEU A 95 -23.05 -7.44 1.82
CA LEU A 95 -24.07 -7.70 2.85
C LEU A 95 -23.51 -8.20 4.18
N ALA A 96 -22.38 -8.92 4.15
CA ALA A 96 -21.75 -9.55 5.30
C ALA A 96 -20.50 -8.77 5.78
N HIS A 97 -20.39 -7.48 5.43
CA HIS A 97 -19.41 -6.59 6.04
C HIS A 97 -19.93 -6.11 7.39
N GLU A 98 -19.10 -6.30 8.41
CA GLU A 98 -19.35 -5.83 9.76
C GLU A 98 -18.71 -4.46 9.98
N LYS A 99 -19.12 -3.78 11.06
CA LYS A 99 -18.53 -2.48 11.45
C LYS A 99 -17.05 -2.63 11.82
N THR A 100 -16.68 -3.77 12.40
CA THR A 100 -15.31 -4.17 12.73
C THR A 100 -14.45 -4.28 11.47
N ASP A 101 -14.96 -4.91 10.40
CA ASP A 101 -14.27 -4.97 9.11
C ASP A 101 -13.98 -3.55 8.60
N LEU A 102 -14.99 -2.68 8.57
CA LEU A 102 -14.82 -1.28 8.14
C LEU A 102 -13.81 -0.50 9.00
N LEU A 103 -13.74 -0.76 10.30
CA LEU A 103 -12.73 -0.18 11.18
C LEU A 103 -11.33 -0.70 10.82
N LEU A 104 -11.18 -2.00 10.58
CA LEU A 104 -9.90 -2.59 10.16
C LEU A 104 -9.41 -1.98 8.84
N LEU A 105 -10.28 -1.76 7.84
CA LEU A 105 -9.87 -1.07 6.62
C LEU A 105 -9.41 0.37 6.84
N LYS A 106 -10.04 1.08 7.79
CA LYS A 106 -9.56 2.42 8.18
C LYS A 106 -8.18 2.36 8.81
N VAL A 107 -7.97 1.40 9.71
CA VAL A 107 -6.65 1.16 10.32
C VAL A 107 -5.62 0.82 9.24
N ALA A 108 -5.96 -0.04 8.26
CA ALA A 108 -5.07 -0.35 7.14
C ALA A 108 -4.75 0.88 6.28
N GLY A 109 -5.74 1.75 6.02
CA GLY A 109 -5.52 3.01 5.31
C GLY A 109 -4.63 3.99 6.07
N VAL A 110 -4.81 4.11 7.39
CA VAL A 110 -3.91 4.91 8.24
C VAL A 110 -2.51 4.29 8.28
N ALA A 111 -2.40 2.98 8.35
CA ALA A 111 -1.12 2.29 8.29
C ALA A 111 -0.41 2.53 6.96
N ALA A 112 -1.13 2.50 5.82
CA ALA A 112 -0.58 2.86 4.51
C ALA A 112 -0.10 4.32 4.47
N LEU A 113 -0.83 5.25 5.08
CA LEU A 113 -0.41 6.65 5.23
C LEU A 113 0.88 6.77 6.03
N LEU A 114 1.02 6.03 7.12
CA LEU A 114 2.25 6.00 7.92
C LEU A 114 3.42 5.46 7.12
N VAL A 115 3.25 4.35 6.38
CA VAL A 115 4.28 3.81 5.48
C VAL A 115 4.70 4.83 4.41
N ALA A 116 3.75 5.63 3.89
CA ALA A 116 4.02 6.64 2.88
C ALA A 116 4.80 7.85 3.43
N LEU A 117 4.60 8.22 4.69
CA LEU A 117 5.17 9.43 5.29
C LEU A 117 6.42 9.16 6.13
N ILE A 118 6.56 7.97 6.69
CA ILE A 118 7.66 7.58 7.56
C ILE A 118 8.67 6.79 6.72
N PRO A 119 9.96 7.16 6.69
CA PRO A 119 10.96 6.44 5.89
C PRO A 119 11.28 5.04 6.46
N THR A 120 11.72 4.14 5.58
CA THR A 120 12.36 2.88 5.97
C THR A 120 13.83 3.09 6.38
N SER A 121 14.50 2.08 6.94
CA SER A 121 15.96 2.16 7.20
C SER A 121 16.78 1.57 6.07
N GLY A 122 17.98 2.09 5.89
CA GLY A 122 18.97 1.56 4.96
C GLY A 122 18.88 2.20 3.58
N THR A 123 19.95 2.06 2.80
CA THR A 123 20.05 2.57 1.44
C THR A 123 19.43 1.61 0.41
N GLY A 124 19.20 0.35 0.80
CA GLY A 124 18.63 -0.68 -0.04
C GLY A 124 19.58 -1.26 -1.09
N CYS A 125 20.80 -0.75 -1.20
CA CYS A 125 21.91 -1.27 -1.99
C CYS A 125 23.22 -0.61 -1.53
N GLU A 126 24.37 -1.06 -2.04
CA GLU A 126 25.61 -0.31 -1.98
C GLU A 126 25.50 0.95 -2.84
N ALA A 127 25.41 2.10 -2.17
CA ALA A 127 25.17 3.39 -2.81
C ALA A 127 26.45 3.92 -3.51
N ALA A 128 26.80 3.33 -4.65
CA ALA A 128 27.77 3.89 -5.59
C ALA A 128 27.04 4.73 -6.65
N ASP A 129 27.45 5.99 -6.83
CA ASP A 129 26.95 6.92 -7.86
C ASP A 129 25.42 7.15 -7.89
N GLN A 130 24.76 7.04 -6.74
CA GLN A 130 23.32 7.24 -6.61
C GLN A 130 22.97 8.70 -6.29
N ILE A 131 21.85 9.17 -6.85
CA ILE A 131 21.30 10.51 -6.57
C ILE A 131 20.10 10.37 -5.64
N PHE A 132 20.22 10.94 -4.45
CA PHE A 132 19.20 10.98 -3.42
C PHE A 132 18.60 12.38 -3.27
N ARG A 133 17.32 12.47 -2.89
CA ARG A 133 16.70 13.75 -2.49
C ARG A 133 17.01 13.99 -1.01
N GLY A 134 17.78 15.03 -0.70
CA GLY A 134 18.11 15.43 0.67
C GLY A 134 17.51 16.79 1.04
N TYR A 135 17.19 16.97 2.31
CA TYR A 135 16.83 18.27 2.88
C TYR A 135 18.00 18.79 3.71
N VAL A 136 18.36 20.06 3.54
CA VAL A 136 19.45 20.71 4.28
C VAL A 136 18.89 21.97 4.93
N LEU A 137 19.26 22.22 6.20
CA LEU A 137 18.97 23.49 6.85
C LEU A 137 19.88 24.56 6.27
N ALA A 138 19.28 25.57 5.62
CA ALA A 138 20.02 26.67 5.02
C ALA A 138 20.61 27.59 6.12
N PRO A 139 21.91 27.95 6.06
CA PRO A 139 22.48 28.99 6.91
C PRO A 139 21.90 30.37 6.59
N GLU A 140 22.01 31.30 7.55
CA GLU A 140 21.56 32.69 7.37
C GLU A 140 22.26 33.36 6.18
N GLY A 141 21.51 34.08 5.35
CA GLY A 141 22.04 34.89 4.23
C GLY A 141 21.84 34.33 2.82
N ILE A 142 21.38 33.08 2.66
CA ILE A 142 20.94 32.55 1.36
C ILE A 142 19.62 33.21 0.95
N ASN A 143 19.59 33.81 -0.23
CA ASN A 143 18.41 34.50 -0.77
C ASN A 143 18.19 34.15 -2.24
N ASP A 144 17.08 34.59 -2.83
CA ASP A 144 16.68 34.28 -4.22
C ASP A 144 17.68 34.77 -5.30
N ARG A 145 18.69 35.57 -4.91
CA ARG A 145 19.75 36.04 -5.83
C ARG A 145 20.97 35.12 -5.87
N THR A 146 21.16 34.26 -4.88
CA THR A 146 22.22 33.23 -4.89
C THR A 146 21.77 32.05 -5.74
N ARG A 147 22.07 32.10 -7.06
CA ARG A 147 21.72 31.04 -8.02
C ARG A 147 22.46 29.72 -7.81
N ASP A 148 23.70 29.81 -7.33
CA ASP A 148 24.55 28.65 -7.04
C ASP A 148 24.95 28.69 -5.57
N VAL A 149 24.34 27.82 -4.76
CA VAL A 149 24.68 27.67 -3.33
C VAL A 149 25.49 26.39 -3.18
N SER A 150 26.80 26.53 -2.98
CA SER A 150 27.70 25.42 -2.62
C SER A 150 27.81 25.36 -1.10
N LEU A 151 27.00 24.52 -0.44
CA LEU A 151 27.12 24.28 1.00
C LEU A 151 28.16 23.18 1.25
N PRO A 152 29.22 23.43 2.05
CA PRO A 152 30.07 22.35 2.53
C PRO A 152 29.22 21.46 3.46
N ILE A 153 28.94 20.24 3.02
CA ILE A 153 28.21 19.25 3.81
C ILE A 153 29.23 18.59 4.74
N GLU A 154 29.45 19.17 5.92
CA GLU A 154 30.25 18.55 6.99
C GLU A 154 29.45 17.50 7.80
N THR A 155 28.13 17.41 7.58
CA THR A 155 27.21 16.61 8.39
C THR A 155 26.63 15.42 7.62
N THR A 156 26.10 14.46 8.37
CA THR A 156 25.27 13.37 7.83
C THR A 156 24.04 13.94 7.13
N LEU A 157 23.89 13.68 5.83
CA LEU A 157 22.69 14.05 5.08
C LEU A 157 21.50 13.25 5.61
N VAL A 158 20.44 13.96 6.01
CA VAL A 158 19.17 13.33 6.33
C VAL A 158 18.24 13.45 5.14
N PHE A 159 17.79 12.30 4.65
CA PHE A 159 16.99 12.18 3.42
C PHE A 159 15.48 12.17 3.68
N ASP A 160 15.04 12.65 4.85
CA ASP A 160 13.65 12.56 5.26
C ASP A 160 13.10 13.86 5.87
N LEU A 161 11.78 14.02 5.76
CA LEU A 161 11.01 15.14 6.27
C LEU A 161 11.13 15.29 7.80
N TRP A 162 11.27 14.17 8.51
CA TRP A 162 11.18 14.10 9.97
C TRP A 162 12.40 14.70 10.68
N ALA A 163 13.55 14.76 10.00
CA ALA A 163 14.68 15.57 10.44
C ALA A 163 14.31 17.04 10.64
N SER A 164 13.42 17.59 9.81
CA SER A 164 12.95 18.98 9.97
C SER A 164 12.15 19.19 11.26
N PHE A 165 11.62 18.11 11.84
CA PHE A 165 10.88 18.11 13.11
C PHE A 165 11.71 17.63 14.29
N GLY A 166 13.02 17.37 14.10
CA GLY A 166 13.92 16.89 15.17
C GLY A 166 13.59 15.48 15.67
N VAL A 167 12.84 14.68 14.90
CA VAL A 167 12.50 13.31 15.29
C VAL A 167 13.68 12.38 15.06
N ALA A 168 13.98 11.53 16.05
CA ALA A 168 15.11 10.64 16.00
C ALA A 168 15.00 9.61 14.84
N PRO A 169 15.98 9.54 13.92
CA PRO A 169 15.92 8.65 12.77
C PRO A 169 15.93 7.17 13.16
N LYS A 170 16.33 6.83 14.38
CA LYS A 170 16.33 5.45 14.89
C LYS A 170 14.92 4.89 15.12
N VAL A 171 13.92 5.73 15.37
CA VAL A 171 12.55 5.28 15.70
C VAL A 171 11.71 5.08 14.44
N LEU A 172 11.95 5.91 13.41
CA LEU A 172 11.16 5.92 12.17
C LEU A 172 11.07 4.55 11.48
N PRO A 173 12.16 3.77 11.32
CA PRO A 173 12.08 2.47 10.66
C PRO A 173 11.20 1.48 11.40
N TYR A 174 11.22 1.46 12.74
CA TYR A 174 10.36 0.56 13.51
C TYR A 174 8.88 0.92 13.35
N LEU A 175 8.56 2.22 13.29
CA LEU A 175 7.20 2.68 13.00
C LEU A 175 6.79 2.29 11.58
N HIS A 176 7.69 2.44 10.60
CA HIS A 176 7.45 2.03 9.22
C HIS A 176 7.18 0.52 9.10
N TYR A 177 8.04 -0.32 9.67
CA TYR A 177 7.88 -1.77 9.65
C TYR A 177 6.60 -2.23 10.37
N GLY A 178 6.32 -1.64 11.54
CA GLY A 178 5.10 -1.92 12.29
C GLY A 178 3.85 -1.55 11.49
N ALA A 179 3.83 -0.37 10.86
CA ALA A 179 2.73 0.07 10.02
C ALA A 179 2.54 -0.85 8.80
N ALA A 180 3.62 -1.21 8.10
CA ALA A 180 3.56 -2.14 6.97
C ALA A 180 3.03 -3.51 7.39
N ALA A 181 3.50 -4.06 8.51
CA ALA A 181 3.03 -5.34 9.04
C ALA A 181 1.53 -5.31 9.40
N VAL A 182 1.05 -4.24 10.05
CA VAL A 182 -0.38 -4.05 10.36
C VAL A 182 -1.21 -3.94 9.08
N MET A 183 -0.76 -3.14 8.11
CA MET A 183 -1.42 -2.98 6.82
C MET A 183 -1.59 -4.34 6.13
N PHE A 184 -0.49 -5.08 5.90
CA PHE A 184 -0.55 -6.36 5.21
C PHE A 184 -1.30 -7.44 6.00
N ALA A 185 -1.21 -7.47 7.33
CA ALA A 185 -1.99 -8.40 8.15
C ALA A 185 -3.50 -8.20 7.96
N ILE A 186 -3.97 -6.96 7.95
CA ILE A 186 -5.38 -6.64 7.75
C ILE A 186 -5.82 -7.01 6.32
N LEU A 187 -5.02 -6.65 5.31
CA LEU A 187 -5.34 -6.96 3.91
C LEU A 187 -5.35 -8.48 3.65
N GLY A 188 -4.42 -9.22 4.25
CA GLY A 188 -4.39 -10.68 4.24
C GLY A 188 -5.60 -11.30 4.95
N TYR A 189 -5.99 -10.78 6.12
CA TYR A 189 -7.21 -11.19 6.83
C TYR A 189 -8.46 -10.97 5.95
N TYR A 190 -8.53 -9.84 5.25
CA TYR A 190 -9.61 -9.55 4.31
C TYR A 190 -9.72 -10.58 3.18
N CYS A 191 -8.59 -10.96 2.58
CA CYS A 191 -8.52 -12.01 1.58
C CYS A 191 -9.01 -13.36 2.14
N LEU A 192 -8.50 -13.78 3.30
CA LEU A 192 -8.81 -15.10 3.86
C LEU A 192 -10.27 -15.21 4.33
N PHE A 193 -10.79 -14.17 4.97
CA PHE A 193 -12.03 -14.26 5.75
C PHE A 193 -13.13 -13.32 5.25
N VAL A 194 -12.86 -12.01 5.11
CA VAL A 194 -13.94 -11.04 4.83
C VAL A 194 -14.51 -11.22 3.42
N PHE A 195 -13.64 -11.36 2.42
CA PHE A 195 -14.06 -11.54 1.03
C PHE A 195 -14.62 -12.95 0.74
N THR A 196 -14.31 -13.93 1.59
CA THR A 196 -14.81 -15.29 1.42
C THR A 196 -16.24 -15.49 1.95
N ARG A 197 -16.72 -14.62 2.83
CA ARG A 197 -18.13 -14.59 3.32
C ARG A 197 -19.15 -14.44 2.18
N ALA A 198 -20.39 -14.83 2.41
CA ALA A 198 -21.49 -14.67 1.46
C ALA A 198 -21.98 -13.22 1.43
N GLN A 199 -21.46 -12.44 0.47
CA GLN A 199 -21.68 -11.00 0.40
C GLN A 199 -22.88 -10.59 -0.48
N SER A 200 -23.47 -11.53 -1.21
CA SER A 200 -24.70 -11.34 -2.00
C SER A 200 -25.56 -12.60 -1.91
N ARG A 201 -26.89 -12.45 -1.89
CA ARG A 201 -27.81 -13.61 -1.96
C ARG A 201 -27.63 -14.40 -3.25
N LYS A 202 -27.28 -13.74 -4.36
CA LYS A 202 -27.00 -14.38 -5.65
C LYS A 202 -25.77 -15.29 -5.63
N SER A 203 -24.92 -15.16 -4.61
CA SER A 203 -23.73 -16.01 -4.46
C SER A 203 -24.02 -17.35 -3.79
N LEU A 204 -25.28 -17.59 -3.39
CA LEU A 204 -25.76 -18.81 -2.75
C LEU A 204 -26.86 -19.46 -3.59
N LYS A 205 -26.96 -20.78 -3.52
CA LYS A 205 -28.11 -21.55 -4.02
C LYS A 205 -29.25 -21.52 -2.98
N ASP A 206 -30.41 -22.07 -3.35
CA ASP A 206 -31.59 -22.15 -2.48
C ASP A 206 -31.34 -22.93 -1.18
N ASP A 207 -30.43 -23.91 -1.21
CA ASP A 207 -29.99 -24.70 -0.06
C ASP A 207 -28.96 -23.97 0.84
N GLY A 208 -28.58 -22.74 0.50
CA GLY A 208 -27.58 -21.94 1.22
C GLY A 208 -26.13 -22.27 0.87
N SER A 209 -25.86 -23.26 0.01
CA SER A 209 -24.50 -23.59 -0.46
C SER A 209 -24.01 -22.57 -1.51
N PRO A 210 -22.69 -22.30 -1.60
CA PRO A 210 -22.17 -21.34 -2.58
C PRO A 210 -22.33 -21.82 -4.02
N VAL A 211 -22.62 -20.89 -4.93
CA VAL A 211 -22.58 -21.16 -6.38
C VAL A 211 -21.14 -21.44 -6.85
N VAL A 212 -20.98 -22.08 -8.01
CA VAL A 212 -19.66 -22.48 -8.53
C VAL A 212 -18.70 -21.29 -8.68
N THR A 213 -19.17 -20.17 -9.23
CA THR A 213 -18.36 -18.95 -9.38
C THR A 213 -17.90 -18.40 -8.02
N LYS A 214 -18.76 -18.46 -6.99
CA LYS A 214 -18.41 -18.08 -5.62
C LYS A 214 -17.36 -19.02 -5.02
N THR A 215 -17.44 -20.32 -5.26
CA THR A 215 -16.43 -21.29 -4.79
C THR A 215 -15.06 -21.01 -5.39
N TRP A 216 -14.98 -20.76 -6.70
CA TRP A 216 -13.73 -20.40 -7.36
C TRP A 216 -13.18 -19.06 -6.87
N ARG A 217 -14.03 -18.04 -6.74
CA ARG A 217 -13.66 -16.73 -6.19
C ARG A 217 -13.12 -16.85 -4.76
N ASN A 218 -13.73 -17.68 -3.92
CA ASN A 218 -13.26 -17.95 -2.56
C ASN A 218 -11.90 -18.66 -2.54
N ARG A 219 -11.71 -19.65 -3.41
CA ARG A 219 -10.41 -20.33 -3.55
C ARG A 219 -9.32 -19.34 -3.96
N PHE A 220 -9.62 -18.45 -4.91
CA PHE A 220 -8.71 -17.40 -5.35
C PHE A 220 -8.31 -16.47 -4.20
N TYR A 221 -9.29 -15.94 -3.45
CA TYR A 221 -8.99 -15.08 -2.29
C TYR A 221 -8.16 -15.77 -1.21
N ARG A 222 -8.41 -17.06 -0.95
CA ARG A 222 -7.62 -17.84 0.01
C ARG A 222 -6.17 -18.01 -0.43
N ILE A 223 -5.93 -18.25 -1.72
CA ILE A 223 -4.57 -18.32 -2.28
C ILE A 223 -3.86 -16.96 -2.11
N CYS A 224 -4.51 -15.85 -2.48
CA CYS A 224 -3.95 -14.52 -2.30
C CYS A 224 -3.62 -14.22 -0.83
N GLY A 225 -4.54 -14.54 0.09
CA GLY A 225 -4.32 -14.36 1.54
C GLY A 225 -3.17 -15.22 2.06
N ALA A 226 -3.07 -16.47 1.62
CA ALA A 226 -1.97 -17.36 1.98
C ALA A 226 -0.62 -16.85 1.48
N ILE A 227 -0.56 -16.31 0.25
CA ILE A 227 0.65 -15.68 -0.30
C ILE A 227 1.09 -14.49 0.57
N ILE A 228 0.14 -13.62 0.96
CA ILE A 228 0.45 -12.45 1.82
C ILE A 228 1.07 -12.91 3.15
N PHE A 229 0.45 -13.85 3.86
CA PHE A 229 0.98 -14.32 5.14
C PHE A 229 2.29 -15.11 4.99
N ALA A 230 2.45 -15.89 3.92
CA ALA A 230 3.71 -16.59 3.63
C ALA A 230 4.85 -15.60 3.36
N ALA A 231 4.59 -14.54 2.60
CA ALA A 231 5.55 -13.46 2.36
C ALA A 231 5.90 -12.72 3.67
N MET A 232 4.92 -12.39 4.51
CA MET A 232 5.17 -11.79 5.82
C MET A 232 6.01 -12.69 6.72
N ALA A 233 5.74 -14.00 6.75
CA ALA A 233 6.53 -14.96 7.50
C ALA A 233 7.97 -15.08 6.95
N ALA A 234 8.14 -15.05 5.62
CA ALA A 234 9.45 -15.04 4.99
C ALA A 234 10.25 -13.78 5.33
N LEU A 235 9.62 -12.60 5.31
CA LEU A 235 10.24 -11.33 5.70
C LEU A 235 10.68 -11.35 7.16
N LEU A 236 9.84 -11.87 8.07
CA LEU A 236 10.20 -12.05 9.48
C LEU A 236 11.38 -13.03 9.63
N PHE A 237 11.37 -14.15 8.89
CA PHE A 237 12.47 -15.11 8.87
C PHE A 237 13.78 -14.46 8.39
N GLY A 238 13.74 -13.69 7.30
CA GLY A 238 14.89 -12.95 6.80
C GLY A 238 15.42 -11.93 7.81
N MET A 239 14.53 -11.28 8.57
CA MET A 239 14.91 -10.38 9.66
C MET A 239 15.60 -11.11 10.81
N LEU A 240 15.09 -12.27 11.22
CA LEU A 240 15.63 -13.08 12.33
C LEU A 240 16.92 -13.81 11.97
N THR A 241 17.16 -14.06 10.69
CA THR A 241 18.34 -14.78 10.18
C THR A 241 19.35 -13.86 9.48
N ARG A 242 19.24 -12.54 9.68
CA ARG A 242 20.07 -11.55 8.99
C ARG A 242 21.57 -11.79 9.17
N ASP A 243 22.01 -12.20 10.36
CA ASP A 243 23.45 -12.39 10.65
C ASP A 243 24.04 -13.59 9.90
N SER A 244 23.22 -14.60 9.58
CA SER A 244 23.67 -15.82 8.89
C SER A 244 23.37 -15.82 7.40
N LEU A 245 22.21 -15.30 6.99
CA LEU A 245 21.72 -15.34 5.60
C LEU A 245 21.68 -13.97 4.91
N GLY A 246 22.03 -12.89 5.61
CA GLY A 246 21.93 -11.51 5.10
C GLY A 246 22.54 -11.26 3.72
N PRO A 247 23.79 -11.70 3.45
CA PRO A 247 24.41 -11.52 2.13
C PRO A 247 23.66 -12.24 1.00
N ALA A 248 23.26 -13.49 1.21
CA ALA A 248 22.50 -14.25 0.22
C ALA A 248 21.08 -13.70 0.02
N TRP A 249 20.44 -13.28 1.12
CA TRP A 249 19.11 -12.66 1.11
C TRP A 249 19.08 -11.35 0.32
N SER A 250 20.06 -10.49 0.59
CA SER A 250 20.16 -9.17 -0.04
C SER A 250 20.68 -9.27 -1.48
N GLY A 251 21.64 -10.16 -1.75
CA GLY A 251 22.15 -10.38 -3.11
C GLY A 251 21.11 -10.90 -4.11
N SER A 252 19.95 -11.37 -3.63
CA SER A 252 18.81 -11.79 -4.45
C SER A 252 17.58 -10.85 -4.32
N ASN A 253 17.71 -9.72 -3.62
CA ASN A 253 16.62 -8.79 -3.32
C ASN A 253 15.36 -9.49 -2.77
N LEU A 254 15.52 -10.49 -1.90
CA LEU A 254 14.40 -11.33 -1.45
C LEU A 254 13.33 -10.53 -0.71
N THR A 255 13.72 -9.50 0.06
CA THR A 255 12.77 -8.60 0.72
C THR A 255 11.84 -7.94 -0.31
N PHE A 256 12.39 -7.37 -1.39
CA PHE A 256 11.63 -6.77 -2.47
C PHE A 256 10.66 -7.77 -3.09
N TRP A 257 11.11 -8.98 -3.42
CA TRP A 257 10.27 -9.98 -4.08
C TRP A 257 9.15 -10.51 -3.20
N PHE A 258 9.39 -10.70 -1.89
CA PHE A 258 8.33 -11.09 -0.96
C PHE A 258 7.32 -9.96 -0.74
N GLU A 259 7.76 -8.71 -0.60
CA GLU A 259 6.88 -7.55 -0.54
C GLU A 259 6.05 -7.39 -1.82
N ALA A 260 6.69 -7.56 -2.99
CA ALA A 260 6.03 -7.52 -4.29
C ALA A 260 4.98 -8.64 -4.42
N ALA A 261 5.32 -9.87 -4.03
CA ALA A 261 4.37 -10.98 -4.05
C ALA A 261 3.17 -10.71 -3.15
N ALA A 262 3.38 -10.18 -1.93
CA ALA A 262 2.30 -9.79 -1.02
C ALA A 262 1.42 -8.68 -1.63
N LEU A 263 2.03 -7.62 -2.16
CA LEU A 263 1.30 -6.47 -2.70
C LEU A 263 0.54 -6.81 -4.00
N MET A 264 1.13 -7.63 -4.87
CA MET A 264 0.47 -8.12 -6.08
C MET A 264 -0.66 -9.09 -5.77
N ALA A 265 -0.49 -9.99 -4.79
CA ALA A 265 -1.56 -10.89 -4.35
C ALA A 265 -2.75 -10.10 -3.77
N PHE A 266 -2.47 -9.08 -2.96
CA PHE A 266 -3.46 -8.10 -2.50
C PHE A 266 -4.13 -7.39 -3.70
N GLY A 267 -3.35 -6.86 -4.64
CA GLY A 267 -3.84 -6.15 -5.81
C GLY A 267 -4.81 -6.99 -6.64
N PHE A 268 -4.44 -8.23 -6.95
CA PHE A 268 -5.32 -9.17 -7.67
C PHE A 268 -6.61 -9.48 -6.91
N ALA A 269 -6.54 -9.74 -5.60
CA ALA A 269 -7.74 -9.97 -4.79
C ALA A 269 -8.68 -8.76 -4.82
N TRP A 270 -8.14 -7.53 -4.74
CA TRP A 270 -8.94 -6.31 -4.82
C TRP A 270 -9.54 -6.07 -6.21
N LEU A 271 -8.83 -6.41 -7.30
CA LEU A 271 -9.37 -6.35 -8.66
C LEU A 271 -10.54 -7.32 -8.86
N VAL A 272 -10.43 -8.56 -8.35
CA VAL A 272 -11.53 -9.52 -8.39
C VAL A 272 -12.71 -9.03 -7.54
N LYS A 273 -12.46 -8.44 -6.38
CA LYS A 273 -13.51 -7.80 -5.56
C LYS A 273 -14.15 -6.59 -6.26
N GLY A 274 -13.37 -5.85 -7.05
CA GLY A 274 -13.80 -4.75 -7.91
C GLY A 274 -14.50 -5.17 -9.20
N ARG A 275 -14.76 -6.48 -9.39
CA ARG A 275 -15.45 -7.06 -10.56
C ARG A 275 -14.73 -6.77 -11.89
N PHE A 276 -13.40 -6.77 -11.86
CA PHE A 276 -12.61 -6.64 -13.09
C PHE A 276 -12.75 -7.86 -14.02
N LEU A 277 -12.90 -9.07 -13.46
CA LEU A 277 -13.04 -10.32 -14.23
C LEU A 277 -14.51 -10.73 -14.33
N TRP A 278 -15.12 -10.57 -15.51
CA TRP A 278 -16.52 -10.96 -15.76
C TRP A 278 -16.78 -12.44 -15.48
N VAL A 279 -15.76 -13.30 -15.64
CA VAL A 279 -15.89 -14.77 -15.49
C VAL A 279 -16.19 -15.17 -14.04
N LEU A 280 -15.86 -14.30 -13.08
CA LEU A 280 -16.06 -14.52 -11.65
C LEU A 280 -17.25 -13.75 -11.08
N GLU A 281 -18.06 -13.11 -11.94
CA GLU A 281 -19.30 -12.46 -11.52
C GLU A 281 -20.37 -13.47 -11.13
N ASP A 282 -21.26 -13.05 -10.24
CA ASP A 282 -22.40 -13.86 -9.86
C ASP A 282 -23.38 -13.90 -11.06
N PRO A 283 -24.14 -15.01 -11.28
CA PRO A 283 -25.08 -15.10 -12.38
C PRO A 283 -26.06 -13.92 -12.37
N ARG A 284 -26.36 -13.38 -13.55
CA ARG A 284 -27.25 -12.21 -13.70
C ARG A 284 -28.66 -12.53 -13.24
#